data_AF-A0A168MKV4-F1
#
_entry.id   AF-A0A168MKV4-F1
#
_cell.length_a   1.000
_cell.length_b   1.000
_cell.length_c   1.000
_cell.angle_alpha   90.00
_cell.angle_beta   90.00
_cell.angle_gamma   90.00
#
_symmetry.space_group_name_H-M   'P 1'
#
loop_
_entity.id
_entity.type
_entity.pdbx_description
1 polymer ?
#
loop_
_entity_poly.entity_id
_entity_poly.type
_entity_poly.pdbx_seq_one_letter_code
_entity_poly.pdbx_strand_id
1 'polypeptide(L)'
;MLKIIRRLPAAKTALAILFLFVQIGCALYLPYVTTDIVNKGVMSGDTAFIWSKGGLIMIGLSILSLVGALLNTLFFSKISYYLGAELRTDVYGKVLKFSKNEFDKFGASSLITRTTNDVTQVQTLVEMGCKFLLMAPAYLIGGILLTALLFKCKIGACLPLRGTLSYNQLFNHQPLC
;
A
#
# COMPACT_ATOMS: atom_id res chain seq x y z
N MET A 1 19.88 -12.23 8.71
CA MET A 1 18.71 -11.33 8.66
C MET A 1 17.39 -11.99 9.06
N LEU A 2 17.11 -13.27 8.75
CA LEU A 2 15.85 -13.93 9.15
C LEU A 2 15.59 -14.01 10.68
N LYS A 3 16.62 -14.00 11.53
CA LYS A 3 16.45 -14.02 13.00
C LYS A 3 15.75 -12.76 13.53
N ILE A 4 15.90 -11.62 12.85
CA ILE A 4 15.26 -10.34 13.21
C ILE A 4 13.75 -10.41 12.92
N ILE A 5 13.35 -11.02 11.80
CA ILE A 5 11.94 -11.14 11.40
C ILE A 5 11.12 -11.96 12.41
N ARG A 6 11.76 -12.96 13.05
CA ARG A 6 11.11 -13.83 14.04
C ARG A 6 10.84 -13.15 15.38
N ARG A 7 11.42 -11.97 15.64
CA ARG A 7 11.20 -11.19 16.87
C ARG A 7 10.05 -10.18 16.75
N LEU A 8 9.40 -10.09 15.60
CA LEU A 8 8.28 -9.16 15.42
C LEU A 8 7.02 -9.63 16.18
N PRO A 9 6.29 -8.71 16.83
CA PRO A 9 5.01 -9.01 17.47
C PRO A 9 3.95 -9.36 16.41
N ALA A 10 3.70 -10.65 16.22
CA ALA A 10 2.82 -11.19 15.17
C ALA A 10 1.42 -10.53 15.14
N ALA A 11 0.83 -10.24 16.30
CA ALA A 11 -0.47 -9.58 16.38
C ALA A 11 -0.48 -8.17 15.78
N LYS A 12 0.56 -7.36 16.04
CA LYS A 12 0.67 -5.99 15.48
C LYS A 12 0.95 -6.04 13.99
N THR A 13 1.75 -7.00 13.53
CA THR A 13 2.04 -7.21 12.11
C THR A 13 0.80 -7.63 11.34
N ALA A 14 0.00 -8.57 11.87
CA ALA A 14 -1.25 -8.98 11.24
C ALA A 14 -2.24 -7.81 11.13
N LEU A 15 -2.35 -6.99 12.19
CA LEU A 15 -3.21 -5.83 12.19
C LEU A 15 -2.75 -4.74 11.20
N ALA A 16 -1.44 -4.51 11.09
CA ALA A 16 -0.86 -3.61 10.09
C ALA A 16 -1.21 -4.06 8.66
N ILE A 17 -1.05 -5.36 8.38
CA ILE A 17 -1.37 -5.95 7.08
C ILE A 17 -2.88 -5.81 6.77
N LEU A 18 -3.75 -6.02 7.75
CA LEU A 18 -5.19 -5.84 7.58
C LEU A 18 -5.55 -4.40 7.18
N PHE A 19 -5.05 -3.40 7.91
CA PHE A 19 -5.30 -1.99 7.57
C PHE A 19 -4.67 -1.58 6.23
N LEU A 20 -3.53 -2.18 5.87
CA LEU A 20 -2.90 -2.00 4.57
C LEU A 20 -3.81 -2.50 3.43
N PHE A 21 -4.45 -3.66 3.57
CA PHE A 21 -5.39 -4.15 2.56
C PHE A 21 -6.65 -3.27 2.45
N VAL A 22 -7.18 -2.79 3.58
CA VAL A 22 -8.31 -1.85 3.58
C VAL A 22 -7.94 -0.55 2.86
N GLN A 23 -6.77 0.01 3.15
CA GLN A 23 -6.24 1.20 2.50
C GLN A 23 -6.13 1.00 0.98
N ILE A 24 -5.51 -0.10 0.54
CA ILE A 24 -5.29 -0.40 -0.88
C ILE A 24 -6.62 -0.61 -1.60
N GLY A 25 -7.56 -1.34 -0.99
CA GLY A 25 -8.89 -1.57 -1.56
C GLY A 25 -9.67 -0.28 -1.76
N CYS A 26 -9.67 0.62 -0.78
CA CYS A 26 -10.30 1.93 -0.92
C CYS A 26 -9.64 2.76 -2.02
N ALA A 27 -8.30 2.82 -2.04
CA ALA A 27 -7.54 3.57 -3.04
C ALA A 27 -7.78 3.07 -4.47
N LEU A 28 -7.94 1.76 -4.67
CA LEU A 28 -8.26 1.16 -5.97
C LEU A 28 -9.71 1.38 -6.39
N TYR A 29 -10.63 1.57 -5.44
CA TYR A 29 -12.04 1.78 -5.76
C TYR A 29 -12.36 3.23 -6.15
N LEU A 30 -11.52 4.20 -5.76
CA LEU A 30 -11.64 5.61 -6.18
C LEU A 30 -11.81 5.80 -7.72
N PRO A 31 -10.95 5.26 -8.60
CA PRO A 31 -11.08 5.44 -10.05
C PRO A 31 -12.38 4.85 -10.63
N TYR A 32 -12.93 3.81 -10.00
CA TYR A 32 -14.23 3.26 -10.38
C TYR A 32 -15.35 4.27 -10.11
N VAL A 33 -15.35 4.91 -8.93
CA VAL A 33 -16.32 5.96 -8.60
C VAL A 33 -16.15 7.17 -9.51
N THR A 34 -14.91 7.59 -9.81
CA THR A 34 -14.65 8.68 -10.77
C THR A 34 -15.23 8.37 -12.15
N THR A 35 -15.15 7.12 -12.61
CA THR A 35 -15.74 6.70 -13.90
C THR A 35 -17.27 6.76 -13.88
N ASP A 36 -17.91 6.41 -12.76
CA ASP A 36 -19.38 6.49 -12.63
C ASP A 36 -19.87 7.95 -12.61
N ILE A 37 -19.14 8.85 -11.95
CA ILE A 37 -19.42 10.29 -11.93
C ILE A 37 -19.34 10.88 -13.33
N VAL A 38 -18.32 10.51 -14.12
CA VAL A 38 -18.19 11.01 -15.50
C VAL A 38 -19.32 10.48 -16.39
N ASN A 39 -19.58 9.17 -16.37
CA ASN A 39 -20.56 8.56 -17.28
C ASN A 39 -22.01 8.90 -16.94
N LYS A 40 -22.38 8.96 -15.66
CA LYS A 40 -23.78 9.18 -15.23
C LYS A 40 -24.04 10.62 -14.80
N GLY A 41 -23.04 11.31 -14.26
CA GLY A 41 -23.17 12.71 -13.86
C GLY A 41 -22.88 13.65 -15.04
N VAL A 42 -21.62 13.69 -15.47
CA VAL A 42 -21.14 14.69 -16.43
C VAL A 42 -21.79 14.54 -17.80
N MET A 43 -21.86 13.32 -18.35
CA MET A 43 -22.46 13.09 -19.68
C MET A 43 -23.97 13.32 -19.71
N SER A 44 -24.67 13.19 -18.57
CA SER A 44 -26.12 13.37 -18.48
C SER A 44 -26.52 14.79 -18.01
N GLY A 45 -25.55 15.63 -17.66
CA GLY A 45 -25.79 16.98 -17.14
C GLY A 45 -26.43 17.04 -15.74
N ASP A 46 -26.52 15.91 -15.03
CA ASP A 46 -27.15 15.83 -13.71
C ASP A 46 -26.17 16.26 -12.60
N THR A 47 -26.24 17.54 -12.24
CA THR A 47 -25.41 18.12 -11.17
C THR A 47 -25.81 17.63 -9.78
N ALA A 48 -27.07 17.23 -9.56
CA ALA A 48 -27.52 16.69 -8.29
C ALA A 48 -26.89 15.31 -8.02
N PHE A 49 -26.78 14.47 -9.05
CA PHE A 49 -26.08 13.19 -8.94
C PHE A 49 -24.58 13.35 -8.60
N ILE A 50 -23.91 14.33 -9.20
CA ILE A 50 -22.49 14.63 -8.96
C ILE A 50 -22.26 15.00 -7.48
N TRP A 51 -23.09 15.89 -6.92
CA TRP A 51 -22.92 16.36 -5.54
C TRP A 51 -23.40 15.35 -4.50
N SER A 52 -24.59 14.76 -4.68
CA SER A 52 -25.20 13.91 -3.64
C SER A 52 -24.66 12.49 -3.62
N LYS A 53 -24.39 11.87 -4.78
CA LYS A 53 -23.92 10.48 -4.83
C LYS A 53 -22.42 10.40 -5.13
N GLY A 54 -21.96 11.15 -6.12
CA GLY A 54 -20.54 11.16 -6.50
C GLY A 54 -19.63 11.71 -5.40
N GLY A 55 -19.92 12.93 -4.94
CA GLY A 55 -19.10 13.65 -3.96
C GLY A 55 -19.06 12.97 -2.59
N LEU A 56 -20.22 12.62 -2.03
CA LEU A 56 -20.30 11.99 -0.70
C LEU A 56 -19.59 10.63 -0.65
N ILE A 57 -19.74 9.80 -1.70
CA ILE A 57 -19.07 8.49 -1.77
C ILE A 57 -17.55 8.67 -1.93
N MET A 58 -17.10 9.59 -2.79
CA MET A 58 -15.66 9.87 -2.94
C MET A 58 -15.04 10.37 -1.64
N ILE A 59 -15.69 11.30 -0.94
CA ILE A 59 -15.18 11.83 0.33
C ILE A 59 -15.12 10.72 1.37
N GLY A 60 -16.18 9.90 1.50
CA GLY A 60 -16.20 8.78 2.43
C GLY A 60 -15.07 7.77 2.19
N LEU A 61 -14.85 7.38 0.93
CA LEU A 61 -13.76 6.47 0.57
C LEU A 61 -12.37 7.08 0.78
N SER A 62 -12.23 8.37 0.50
CA SER A 62 -10.96 9.09 0.70
C SER A 62 -10.60 9.17 2.18
N ILE A 63 -11.57 9.50 3.04
CA ILE A 63 -11.39 9.51 4.50
C ILE A 63 -11.07 8.10 5.00
N LEU A 64 -11.78 7.08 4.53
CA LEU A 64 -11.53 5.70 4.94
C LEU A 64 -10.13 5.22 4.52
N SER A 65 -9.71 5.55 3.30
CA SER A 65 -8.34 5.31 2.81
C SER A 65 -7.30 6.02 3.67
N LEU A 66 -7.54 7.27 4.03
CA LEU A 66 -6.65 8.06 4.88
C LEU A 66 -6.53 7.48 6.29
N VAL A 67 -7.65 7.11 6.92
CA VAL A 67 -7.64 6.45 8.23
C VAL A 67 -6.90 5.12 8.16
N GLY A 68 -7.14 4.32 7.12
CA GLY A 68 -6.40 3.09 6.87
C GLY A 68 -4.90 3.34 6.73
N ALA A 69 -4.49 4.38 6.00
CA ALA A 69 -3.10 4.77 5.82
C ALA A 69 -2.41 5.20 7.12
N LEU A 70 -3.11 5.97 7.95
CA LEU A 70 -2.61 6.41 9.25
C LEU A 70 -2.42 5.22 10.18
N LEU A 71 -3.45 4.38 10.35
CA LEU A 71 -3.38 3.19 11.21
C LEU A 71 -2.27 2.23 10.76
N ASN A 72 -2.20 1.95 9.45
CA ASN A 72 -1.15 1.15 8.84
C ASN A 72 0.25 1.69 9.20
N THR A 73 0.47 2.99 9.00
CA THR A 73 1.77 3.64 9.28
C THR A 73 2.10 3.62 10.78
N LEU A 74 1.12 3.84 11.66
CA LEU A 74 1.31 3.77 13.11
C LEU A 74 1.73 2.37 13.56
N PHE A 75 1.16 1.30 12.99
CA PHE A 75 1.55 -0.06 13.34
C PHE A 75 2.94 -0.43 12.80
N PHE A 76 3.26 -0.10 11.56
CA PHE A 76 4.62 -0.32 11.01
C PHE A 76 5.69 0.44 11.78
N SER A 77 5.41 1.69 12.16
CA SER A 77 6.32 2.48 12.99
C SER A 77 6.52 1.83 14.37
N LYS A 78 5.43 1.42 15.06
CA LYS A 78 5.52 0.71 16.35
C LYS A 78 6.32 -0.59 16.27
N ILE A 79 6.16 -1.35 15.19
CA ILE A 79 6.93 -2.58 14.94
C ILE A 79 8.42 -2.25 14.79
N SER A 80 8.73 -1.22 14.03
CA SER A 80 10.12 -0.80 13.79
C SER A 80 10.79 -0.28 15.06
N TYR A 81 10.09 0.55 15.86
CA TYR A 81 10.60 1.01 17.15
C TYR A 81 10.87 -0.12 18.13
N TYR A 82 9.99 -1.13 18.19
CA TYR A 82 10.21 -2.30 19.04
C TYR A 82 11.49 -3.04 18.65
N LEU A 83 11.68 -3.28 17.36
CA LEU A 83 12.91 -3.90 16.85
C LEU A 83 14.15 -3.04 17.12
N GLY A 84 14.06 -1.73 16.89
CA GLY A 84 15.16 -0.80 17.12
C GLY A 84 15.57 -0.74 18.60
N ALA A 85 14.61 -0.85 19.52
CA ALA A 85 14.90 -0.93 20.96
C ALA A 85 15.68 -2.21 21.29
N GLU A 86 15.25 -3.36 20.77
CA GLU A 86 15.91 -4.64 21.01
C GLU A 86 17.33 -4.68 20.42
N LEU A 87 17.50 -4.17 19.19
CA LEU A 87 18.82 -4.03 18.57
C LEU A 87 19.74 -3.12 19.38
N ARG A 88 19.22 -2.01 19.92
CA ARG A 88 20.01 -1.10 20.75
C ARG A 88 20.48 -1.79 22.03
N THR A 89 19.64 -2.58 22.68
CA THR A 89 20.01 -3.36 23.86
C THR A 89 21.08 -4.42 23.54
N ASP A 90 20.92 -5.16 22.45
CA ASP A 90 21.88 -6.18 22.02
C ASP A 90 23.25 -5.57 21.67
N VAL A 91 23.27 -4.45 20.94
CA VAL A 91 24.50 -3.73 20.57
C VAL A 91 25.17 -3.16 21.81
N TYR A 92 24.41 -2.49 22.69
CA TYR A 92 24.96 -1.92 23.92
C TYR A 92 25.55 -3.00 24.84
N GLY A 93 24.85 -4.13 25.00
CA GLY A 93 25.35 -5.28 25.74
C GLY A 93 26.61 -5.90 25.15
N LYS A 94 26.83 -5.77 23.84
CA LYS A 94 28.08 -6.21 23.18
C LYS A 94 29.23 -5.22 23.44
N VAL A 95 28.96 -3.92 23.33
CA VAL A 95 29.95 -2.86 23.58
C VAL A 95 30.48 -2.91 25.02
N LEU A 96 29.62 -3.17 26.01
CA LEU A 96 30.03 -3.30 27.41
C LEU A 96 30.97 -4.50 27.68
N LYS A 97 31.02 -5.50 26.79
CA LYS A 97 31.88 -6.69 26.93
C LYS A 97 33.21 -6.55 26.18
N PHE A 98 33.50 -5.41 25.57
CA PHE A 98 34.75 -5.19 24.84
C PHE A 98 35.95 -5.07 25.79
N SER A 99 37.07 -5.64 25.40
CA SER A 99 38.34 -5.45 26.11
C SER A 99 38.91 -4.07 25.81
N LYS A 100 39.83 -3.60 26.65
CA LYS A 100 40.50 -2.30 26.47
C LYS A 100 41.17 -2.17 25.10
N ASN A 101 41.76 -3.25 24.59
CA ASN A 101 42.43 -3.29 23.28
C ASN A 101 41.44 -3.16 22.11
N GLU A 102 40.24 -3.77 22.22
CA GLU A 102 39.17 -3.61 21.24
C GLU A 102 38.58 -2.18 21.29
N PHE A 103 38.46 -1.63 22.50
CA PHE A 103 37.95 -0.27 22.70
C PHE A 103 38.87 0.79 22.08
N ASP A 104 40.19 0.65 22.25
CA ASP A 104 41.20 1.53 21.65
C ASP A 104 41.25 1.40 20.12
N LYS A 105 40.94 0.22 19.57
CA LYS A 105 40.93 -0.03 18.12
C LYS A 105 39.73 0.60 17.41
N PHE A 106 38.55 0.57 18.03
CA PHE A 106 37.33 1.15 17.43
C PHE A 106 37.12 2.63 17.80
N GLY A 107 37.58 3.05 18.98
CA GLY A 107 37.41 4.42 19.48
C GLY A 107 35.99 4.69 19.98
N ALA A 108 35.89 5.36 21.14
CA ALA A 108 34.62 5.65 21.81
C ALA A 108 33.61 6.39 20.91
N SER A 109 34.08 7.35 20.11
CA SER A 109 33.24 8.14 19.20
C SER A 109 32.59 7.29 18.10
N SER A 110 33.32 6.33 17.52
CA SER A 110 32.80 5.42 16.49
C SER A 110 31.79 4.43 17.09
N LEU A 111 32.08 3.90 18.28
CA LEU A 111 31.18 3.00 19.01
C LEU A 111 29.84 3.67 19.33
N ILE A 112 29.85 4.93 19.74
CA ILE A 112 28.64 5.71 20.00
C ILE A 112 27.84 5.91 18.70
N THR A 113 28.49 6.40 17.63
CA THR A 113 27.81 6.66 16.36
C THR A 113 27.26 5.40 15.71
N ARG A 114 27.94 4.25 15.79
CA ARG A 114 27.41 2.97 15.30
C ARG A 114 26.23 2.48 16.13
N THR A 115 26.27 2.66 17.45
CA THR A 115 25.16 2.24 18.32
C THR A 115 23.90 3.11 18.13
N THR A 116 24.05 4.36 17.69
CA THR A 116 22.93 5.26 17.42
C THR A 116 22.51 5.26 15.95
N ASN A 117 23.40 5.65 15.03
CA ASN A 117 23.09 5.86 13.62
C ASN A 117 22.83 4.57 12.86
N ASP A 118 23.58 3.49 13.13
CA ASP A 118 23.33 2.24 12.39
C ASP A 118 22.01 1.63 12.84
N VAL A 119 21.68 1.70 14.13
CA VAL A 119 20.40 1.22 14.66
C VAL A 119 19.23 2.03 14.12
N THR A 120 19.34 3.36 14.04
CA THR A 120 18.28 4.20 13.44
C THR A 120 18.13 3.94 11.94
N GLN A 121 19.23 3.75 11.20
CA GLN A 121 19.15 3.36 9.78
C GLN A 121 18.47 2.01 9.59
N VAL A 122 18.83 0.99 10.38
CA VAL A 122 18.16 -0.32 10.33
C VAL A 122 16.68 -0.19 10.69
N GLN A 123 16.33 0.65 11.66
CA GLN A 123 14.94 0.94 12.01
C GLN A 123 14.17 1.54 10.81
N THR A 124 14.70 2.58 10.18
CA THR A 124 14.08 3.21 9.02
C THR A 124 13.98 2.25 7.82
N LEU A 125 15.00 1.41 7.60
CA LEU A 125 14.99 0.37 6.57
C LEU A 125 13.89 -0.67 6.83
N VAL A 126 13.67 -1.08 8.07
CA VAL A 126 12.62 -2.04 8.40
C VAL A 126 11.23 -1.42 8.24
N GLU A 127 11.05 -0.18 8.67
CA GLU A 127 9.78 0.55 8.56
C GLU A 127 9.37 0.73 7.10
N MET A 128 10.23 1.35 6.29
CA MET A 128 9.92 1.61 4.88
C MET A 128 10.05 0.34 4.04
N GLY A 129 11.08 -0.46 4.26
CA GLY A 129 11.35 -1.65 3.46
C GLY A 129 10.23 -2.68 3.56
N CYS A 130 9.75 -3.01 4.76
CA CYS A 130 8.64 -3.96 4.91
C CYS A 130 7.36 -3.40 4.30
N LYS A 131 7.09 -2.10 4.47
CA LYS A 131 5.89 -1.44 3.94
C LYS A 131 5.87 -1.44 2.41
N PHE A 132 6.96 -1.03 1.76
CA PHE A 132 7.05 -1.01 0.29
C PHE A 132 7.02 -2.40 -0.32
N LEU A 133 7.71 -3.37 0.30
CA LEU A 133 7.75 -4.75 -0.20
C LEU A 133 6.38 -5.44 -0.14
N LEU A 134 5.49 -5.01 0.77
CA LEU A 134 4.09 -5.45 0.82
C LEU A 134 3.17 -4.63 -0.09
N MET A 135 3.30 -3.29 -0.09
CA MET A 135 2.43 -2.41 -0.88
C MET A 135 2.58 -2.64 -2.39
N ALA A 136 3.81 -2.72 -2.91
CA ALA A 136 4.06 -2.83 -4.35
C ALA A 136 3.35 -4.04 -5.01
N PRO A 137 3.55 -5.29 -4.52
CA PRO A 137 2.83 -6.43 -5.08
C PRO A 137 1.33 -6.39 -4.80
N ALA A 138 0.91 -5.85 -3.65
CA ALA A 138 -0.51 -5.74 -3.33
C ALA A 138 -1.27 -4.78 -4.25
N TYR A 139 -0.68 -3.62 -4.61
CA TYR A 139 -1.24 -2.71 -5.61
C TYR A 139 -1.31 -3.36 -6.99
N LEU A 140 -0.25 -4.08 -7.40
CA LEU A 140 -0.21 -4.77 -8.69
C LEU A 140 -1.30 -5.84 -8.78
N ILE A 141 -1.39 -6.73 -7.79
CA ILE A 141 -2.40 -7.80 -7.75
C ILE A 141 -3.81 -7.19 -7.65
N GLY A 142 -4.01 -6.22 -6.77
CA GLY A 142 -5.30 -5.56 -6.61
C GLY A 142 -5.78 -4.90 -7.91
N GLY A 143 -4.87 -4.22 -8.64
CA GLY A 143 -5.21 -3.49 -9.85
C GLY A 143 -5.58 -4.44 -11.00
N ILE A 144 -4.82 -5.52 -11.14
CA ILE A 144 -5.10 -6.58 -12.13
C ILE A 144 -6.45 -7.23 -11.81
N LEU A 145 -6.72 -7.57 -10.55
CA LEU A 145 -7.99 -8.18 -10.14
C LEU A 145 -9.18 -7.26 -10.42
N LEU A 146 -9.11 -5.98 -10.01
CA LEU A 146 -10.19 -5.02 -10.24
C LEU A 146 -10.46 -4.87 -11.74
N THR A 147 -9.41 -4.70 -12.54
CA THR A 147 -9.52 -4.57 -14.00
C THR A 147 -10.14 -5.83 -14.60
N ALA A 148 -9.63 -7.02 -14.26
CA ALA A 148 -10.15 -8.28 -14.77
C ALA A 148 -11.62 -8.51 -14.42
N LEU A 149 -12.05 -8.12 -13.21
CA LEU A 149 -13.43 -8.27 -12.75
C LEU A 149 -14.37 -7.28 -13.45
N LEU A 150 -13.95 -6.04 -13.65
CA LEU A 150 -14.71 -5.02 -14.38
C LEU A 150 -14.87 -5.39 -15.87
N PHE A 151 -13.82 -5.89 -16.53
CA PHE A 151 -13.91 -6.35 -17.91
C PHE A 151 -14.81 -7.57 -18.06
N LYS A 152 -14.74 -8.57 -17.15
CA LYS A 152 -15.65 -9.72 -17.16
C LYS A 152 -17.11 -9.30 -17.00
N CYS A 153 -17.41 -8.40 -16.09
CA CYS A 153 -18.80 -7.96 -15.85
C CYS A 153 -19.35 -7.16 -17.03
N LYS A 154 -18.53 -6.31 -17.67
CA LYS A 154 -18.95 -5.53 -18.84
C LYS A 154 -19.10 -6.36 -20.11
N ILE A 155 -18.26 -7.38 -20.31
CA ILE A 155 -18.37 -8.33 -21.42
C ILE A 155 -19.54 -9.31 -21.19
N GLY A 156 -19.77 -9.78 -19.96
CA GLY A 156 -20.90 -10.65 -19.60
C GLY A 156 -22.26 -9.96 -19.74
N ALA A 157 -22.36 -8.67 -19.42
CA ALA A 157 -23.58 -7.88 -19.64
C ALA A 157 -23.80 -7.48 -21.13
N CYS A 158 -22.74 -7.43 -21.95
CA CYS A 158 -22.85 -7.25 -23.40
C CYS A 158 -23.07 -8.56 -24.18
N LEU A 159 -23.02 -9.72 -23.51
CA LEU A 159 -23.18 -11.03 -24.15
C LEU A 159 -24.43 -11.80 -23.66
N PRO A 160 -25.64 -11.22 -23.77
CA PRO A 160 -26.81 -12.04 -23.98
C PRO A 160 -27.49 -11.61 -25.29
N LEU A 161 -26.76 -11.57 -26.42
CA LEU A 161 -27.26 -11.56 -27.82
C LEU A 161 -26.12 -11.23 -28.83
N ARG A 162 -25.08 -12.06 -28.90
CA ARG A 162 -24.17 -12.08 -30.06
C ARG A 162 -24.13 -13.43 -30.74
N GLY A 163 -25.26 -14.13 -30.71
CA GLY A 163 -25.67 -15.02 -31.79
C GLY A 163 -26.57 -14.20 -32.72
N THR A 164 -26.31 -14.27 -34.03
CA THR A 164 -27.04 -13.61 -35.12
C THR A 164 -26.91 -12.08 -35.19
N LEU A 165 -25.79 -11.57 -35.72
CA LEU A 165 -25.78 -10.69 -36.92
C LEU A 165 -24.43 -9.97 -37.11
N SER A 166 -23.89 -10.18 -38.31
CA SER A 166 -23.05 -9.26 -39.08
C SER A 166 -21.60 -9.01 -38.63
N TYR A 167 -20.72 -9.92 -39.07
CA TYR A 167 -19.27 -9.75 -39.15
C TYR A 167 -18.84 -8.82 -40.31
N ASN A 168 -19.79 -8.20 -41.04
CA ASN A 168 -19.54 -7.57 -42.34
C ASN A 168 -19.69 -6.02 -42.37
N GLN A 169 -19.64 -5.36 -41.21
CA GLN A 169 -19.77 -3.88 -41.11
C GLN A 169 -18.61 -3.20 -40.36
N LEU A 170 -17.64 -3.96 -39.80
CA LEU A 170 -16.51 -3.41 -39.04
C LEU A 170 -15.28 -3.04 -39.90
N PHE A 171 -15.33 -3.21 -41.22
CA PHE A 171 -14.22 -2.96 -42.14
C PHE A 171 -14.44 -1.80 -43.14
N ASN A 172 -15.47 -0.96 -43.01
CA ASN A 172 -15.75 0.03 -44.07
C ASN A 172 -16.00 1.50 -43.67
N HIS A 173 -15.65 1.98 -42.47
CA HIS A 173 -15.63 3.44 -42.26
C HIS A 173 -14.55 3.88 -41.25
N GLN A 174 -13.31 4.04 -41.73
CA GLN A 174 -12.60 5.31 -41.50
C GLN A 174 -13.18 6.33 -42.50
N PRO A 175 -13.41 7.59 -42.09
CA PRO A 175 -12.38 8.63 -42.22
C PRO A 175 -12.22 9.44 -40.91
N LEU A 176 -11.01 9.85 -40.52
CA LEU A 176 -10.38 11.13 -40.92
C LEU A 176 -11.32 12.35 -40.71
N CYS A 177 -11.29 12.90 -39.49
CA CYS A 177 -11.13 14.32 -39.14
C CYS A 177 -11.12 14.47 -37.62
#